data_AF-A0A2G6R473-F1
#
_entry.id   AF-A0A2G6R473-F1
#
_cell.length_a   1.000
_cell.length_b   1.000
_cell.length_c   1.000
_cell.angle_alpha   90.00
_cell.angle_beta   90.00
_cell.angle_gamma   90.00
#
_symmetry.space_group_name_H-M   'P 1'
#
loop_
_entity.id
_entity.type
_entity.pdbx_description
1 polymer ?
#
loop_
_entity_poly.entity_id
_entity_poly.type
_entity_poly.pdbx_seq_one_letter_code
_entity_poly.pdbx_strand_id
1 'polypeptide(L)'
;MDYPIDTIREFFPVLNQQVNNRPLVYLDTAASALKPLPVLEAEKQLYHQYYGNVHRAAHYMADKATIQFEKTREKVKDFIHA
;
A
#
# COMPACT_ATOMS: atom_id res chain seq x y z
N MET A 1 -8.59 -26.01 5.06
CA MET A 1 -8.37 -24.63 4.62
C MET A 1 -6.91 -24.55 4.21
N ASP A 2 -6.64 -24.54 2.92
CA ASP A 2 -5.29 -24.29 2.41
C ASP A 2 -5.14 -22.77 2.27
N TYR A 3 -4.40 -22.15 3.19
CA TYR A 3 -4.17 -20.71 3.21
C TYR A 3 -2.69 -20.48 2.88
N PRO A 4 -2.35 -19.80 1.77
CA PRO A 4 -1.00 -19.76 1.23
C PRO A 4 -0.12 -18.77 2.01
N ILE A 5 0.13 -19.07 3.29
CA ILE A 5 0.83 -18.17 4.21
C ILE A 5 2.24 -17.84 3.74
N ASP A 6 2.94 -18.81 3.13
CA ASP A 6 4.30 -18.60 2.64
C ASP A 6 4.31 -17.60 1.48
N THR A 7 3.40 -17.75 0.51
CA THR A 7 3.21 -16.77 -0.58
C THR A 7 2.81 -15.40 -0.05
N ILE A 8 1.98 -15.32 0.99
CA ILE A 8 1.60 -14.04 1.59
C ILE A 8 2.81 -13.34 2.21
N ARG A 9 3.68 -14.09 2.92
CA ARG A 9 4.89 -13.54 3.55
C ARG A 9 5.87 -12.98 2.54
N GLU A 10 5.94 -13.53 1.32
CA GLU A 10 6.79 -13.01 0.24
C GLU A 10 6.45 -11.56 -0.15
N PHE A 11 5.19 -11.14 0.04
CA PHE A 11 4.82 -9.74 -0.18
C PHE A 11 5.40 -8.77 0.87
N PHE A 12 5.98 -9.25 1.97
CA PHE A 12 6.52 -8.41 3.05
C PHE A 12 8.04 -8.63 3.22
N PRO A 13 8.90 -8.03 2.37
CA PRO A 13 10.34 -8.21 2.42
C PRO A 13 10.98 -7.91 3.78
N VAL A 14 10.37 -7.02 4.56
CA VAL A 14 10.80 -6.69 5.93
C VAL A 14 10.84 -7.93 6.84
N LEU A 15 10.02 -8.96 6.58
CA LEU A 15 10.02 -10.21 7.36
C LEU A 15 11.28 -11.06 7.14
N ASN A 16 12.08 -10.78 6.09
CA ASN A 16 13.34 -11.46 5.82
C ASN A 16 14.53 -10.86 6.59
N GLN A 17 14.30 -9.82 7.39
CA GLN A 17 15.34 -9.16 8.17
C GLN A 17 15.77 -9.98 9.38
N GLN A 18 17.00 -9.71 9.84
CA GLN A 18 17.47 -10.13 11.15
C GLN A 18 17.53 -8.93 12.11
N VAL A 19 17.08 -9.15 13.34
CA VAL A 19 17.18 -8.20 14.45
C VAL A 19 17.92 -8.89 15.58
N ASN A 20 19.00 -8.27 16.08
CA ASN A 20 19.87 -8.86 17.10
C ASN A 20 20.39 -10.26 16.71
N ASN A 21 20.80 -10.41 15.44
CA ASN A 21 21.29 -11.67 14.84
C ASN A 21 20.27 -12.82 14.89
N ARG A 22 18.96 -12.52 14.93
CA ARG A 22 17.87 -13.50 14.91
C ARG A 22 16.82 -13.13 13.86
N PRO A 23 16.13 -14.10 13.23
CA PRO A 23 15.04 -13.81 12.31
C PRO A 23 13.96 -12.93 12.97
N LEU A 24 13.46 -11.94 12.25
CA LEU A 24 12.39 -11.07 12.73
C LEU A 24 11.09 -11.86 12.98
N VAL A 25 10.54 -11.72 14.18
CA VAL A 25 9.17 -12.13 14.52
C VAL A 25 8.42 -10.89 15.00
N TYR A 26 7.65 -10.27 14.09
CA TYR A 26 6.95 -9.02 14.35
C TYR A 26 5.55 -9.28 14.94
N LEU A 27 5.41 -9.15 16.26
CA LEU A 27 4.16 -9.40 17.00
C LEU A 27 3.45 -8.12 17.46
N ASP A 28 3.77 -6.97 16.86
CA ASP A 28 3.20 -5.67 17.21
C ASP A 28 2.29 -5.08 16.10
N THR A 29 1.65 -5.98 15.34
CA THR A 29 0.79 -5.60 14.19
C THR A 29 -0.42 -4.77 14.62
N ALA A 30 -0.88 -4.92 15.86
CA ALA A 30 -1.97 -4.13 16.42
C ALA A 30 -1.61 -2.64 16.58
N ALA A 31 -0.33 -2.31 16.84
CA ALA A 31 0.13 -0.93 16.87
C ALA A 31 0.30 -0.37 15.45
N SER A 32 0.91 -1.13 14.54
CA SER A 32 0.95 -0.81 13.11
C SER A 32 1.26 -2.05 12.29
N ALA A 33 0.51 -2.27 11.20
CA ALA A 33 0.82 -3.37 10.30
C ALA A 33 2.04 -3.06 9.41
N LEU A 34 2.79 -4.11 9.07
CA LEU A 34 3.77 -4.05 7.98
C LEU A 34 3.04 -3.85 6.65
N LYS A 35 3.74 -3.33 5.64
CA LYS A 35 3.14 -2.94 4.36
C LYS A 35 3.60 -3.92 3.28
N PRO A 36 2.68 -4.52 2.51
CA PRO A 36 3.08 -5.42 1.43
C PRO A 36 3.63 -4.62 0.23
N LEU A 37 4.45 -5.26 -0.60
CA LEU A 37 5.08 -4.66 -1.79
C LEU A 37 4.11 -3.88 -2.71
N PRO A 38 2.89 -4.36 -3.01
CA PRO A 38 1.96 -3.62 -3.86
C PRO A 38 1.55 -2.26 -3.30
N VAL A 39 1.50 -2.10 -1.96
CA VAL A 39 1.20 -0.81 -1.32
C VAL A 39 2.36 0.15 -1.54
N LEU A 40 3.60 -0.32 -1.33
CA LEU A 40 4.81 0.47 -1.52
C LEU A 40 4.99 0.90 -2.99
N GLU A 41 4.73 0.00 -3.93
CA GLU A 41 4.86 0.30 -5.35
C GLU A 41 3.77 1.29 -5.82
N ALA A 42 2.55 1.19 -5.31
CA ALA A 42 1.50 2.17 -5.62
C ALA A 42 1.86 3.58 -5.13
N GLU A 43 2.40 3.71 -3.92
CA GLU A 43 2.89 4.98 -3.38
C GLU A 43 4.05 5.52 -4.22
N LYS A 44 5.05 4.69 -4.51
CA LYS A 44 6.18 5.05 -5.37
C LYS A 44 5.70 5.50 -6.74
N GLN A 45 4.75 4.80 -7.34
CA GLN A 45 4.19 5.14 -8.65
C GLN A 45 3.53 6.52 -8.63
N LEU A 46 2.73 6.83 -7.60
CA LEU A 46 2.14 8.14 -7.41
C LEU A 46 3.22 9.23 -7.41
N TYR A 47 4.23 9.10 -6.55
CA TYR A 47 5.29 10.11 -6.42
C TYR A 47 6.18 10.23 -7.66
N HIS A 48 6.46 9.13 -8.35
CA HIS A 48 7.38 9.13 -9.49
C HIS A 48 6.71 9.52 -10.82
N GLN A 49 5.39 9.30 -10.96
CA GLN A 49 4.75 9.39 -12.29
C GLN A 49 3.67 10.46 -12.40
N TYR A 50 2.91 10.76 -11.35
CA TYR A 50 1.73 11.62 -11.48
C TYR A 50 1.34 12.37 -10.20
N TYR A 51 2.32 12.73 -9.39
CA TYR A 51 2.07 13.51 -8.19
C TYR A 51 1.50 14.90 -8.53
N GLY A 52 0.46 15.30 -7.82
CA GLY A 52 -0.20 16.59 -8.00
C GLY A 52 -1.33 16.80 -7.00
N ASN A 53 -1.68 18.06 -6.76
CA ASN A 53 -2.81 18.40 -5.89
C ASN A 53 -4.13 17.95 -6.53
N VAL A 54 -4.96 17.25 -5.76
CA VAL A 54 -6.28 16.73 -6.21
C VAL A 54 -7.39 17.80 -6.28
N HIS A 55 -7.07 19.06 -5.97
CA HIS A 55 -8.03 20.16 -5.90
C HIS A 55 -8.29 20.85 -7.25
N ARG A 56 -8.63 20.08 -8.29
CA ARG A 56 -9.05 20.57 -9.62
C ARG A 56 -8.03 21.50 -10.31
N ALA A 57 -6.74 21.14 -10.29
CA ALA A 57 -5.74 21.83 -11.11
C ALA A 57 -5.80 21.31 -12.56
N ALA A 58 -5.87 22.21 -13.55
CA ALA A 58 -6.13 21.90 -14.96
C ALA A 58 -4.92 21.33 -15.73
N HIS A 59 -4.03 20.59 -15.06
CA HIS A 59 -2.85 20.00 -15.70
C HIS A 59 -2.83 18.47 -15.52
N TYR A 60 -2.23 17.79 -16.51
CA TYR A 60 -2.25 16.33 -16.65
C TYR A 60 -1.96 15.56 -15.35
N MET A 61 -0.91 15.93 -14.61
CA MET A 61 -0.54 15.23 -13.38
C MET A 61 -1.61 15.34 -12.28
N ALA A 62 -2.22 16.52 -12.11
CA ALA A 62 -3.27 16.73 -11.12
C ALA A 62 -4.56 16.00 -11.50
N ASP A 63 -4.93 16.00 -12.79
CA ASP A 63 -6.07 15.23 -13.27
C ASP A 63 -5.87 13.73 -13.02
N LYS A 64 -4.69 13.20 -13.33
CA LYS A 64 -4.37 11.79 -13.12
C LYS A 64 -4.33 11.42 -11.63
N ALA A 65 -3.78 12.27 -10.76
CA ALA A 65 -3.83 12.09 -9.31
C ALA A 65 -5.28 12.07 -8.79
N THR A 66 -6.11 13.00 -9.25
CA THR A 66 -7.54 13.10 -8.88
C THR A 66 -8.30 11.85 -9.27
N ILE A 67 -8.09 11.32 -10.48
CA ILE A 67 -8.73 10.07 -10.93
C ILE A 67 -8.35 8.89 -10.03
N GLN A 68 -7.08 8.73 -9.67
CA GLN A 68 -6.64 7.62 -8.80
C GLN A 68 -7.16 7.77 -7.36
N PHE A 69 -7.23 9.00 -6.88
CA PHE A 69 -7.80 9.31 -5.57
C PHE A 69 -9.29 8.95 -5.51
N GLU A 70 -10.10 9.38 -6.49
CA GLU A 70 -11.52 9.06 -6.54
C GLU A 70 -11.78 7.56 -6.76
N LYS A 71 -10.96 6.88 -7.58
CA LYS A 71 -11.00 5.40 -7.66
C LYS A 71 -10.74 4.71 -6.32
N THR A 72 -9.86 5.28 -5.51
CA THR A 72 -9.55 4.74 -4.17
C THR A 72 -10.72 4.99 -3.22
N ARG A 73 -11.38 6.16 -3.32
CA ARG A 73 -12.62 6.45 -2.57
C ARG A 73 -13.71 5.44 -2.86
N GLU A 74 -13.98 5.14 -4.13
CA GLU A 74 -14.98 4.14 -4.52
C GLU A 74 -14.63 2.75 -3.98
N LYS A 75 -13.36 2.33 -4.06
CA LYS A 75 -12.92 1.05 -3.47
C LYS A 75 -13.12 0.98 -1.96
N VAL A 76 -12.81 2.07 -1.24
CA VAL A 76 -13.01 2.13 0.22
C VAL A 76 -14.49 2.08 0.55
N LYS A 77 -15.33 2.82 -0.19
CA LYS A 77 -16.78 2.78 -0.07
C LYS A 77 -17.32 1.36 -0.21
N ASP A 78 -16.91 0.64 -1.26
CA ASP A 78 -17.31 -0.75 -1.47
C ASP A 78 -16.80 -1.69 -0.35
N PHE A 79 -15.56 -1.48 0.12
CA PHE A 79 -14.95 -2.27 1.19
C PHE A 79 -15.68 -2.15 2.53
N ILE A 80 -16.21 -0.97 2.85
CA ILE A 80 -16.98 -0.73 4.08
C ILE A 80 -18.50 -0.79 3.89
N HIS A 81 -18.97 -1.10 2.67
CA HIS A 81 -20.39 -1.15 2.30
C HIS A 81 -21.15 0.15 2.56
N ALA A 82 -20.57 1.30 2.19
CA ALA A 82 -21.18 2.63 2.33
C ALA A 82 -21.73 3.22 1.01
#